data_AF-A0A7J9ZPU1-F1
#
_entry.id   AF-A0A7J9ZPU1-F1
#
_cell.length_a   1.000
_cell.length_b   1.000
_cell.length_c   1.000
_cell.angle_alpha   90.00
_cell.angle_beta   90.00
_cell.angle_gamma   90.00
#
_symmetry.space_group_name_H-M   'P 1'
#
loop_
_entity.id
_entity.type
_entity.pdbx_description
1 polymer ?
#
loop_
_entity_poly.entity_id
_entity_poly.type
_entity_poly.pdbx_seq_one_letter_code
_entity_poly.pdbx_strand_id
1 'polypeptide(L)'
;MAGPSVTRAIFERLPDDDPTRWKLRVHVFGSGFETRGLSLAAKVGDLEVEGIFSADPAEGFTGYLRDQPAQNSRLRVGYVGTALVDTDVRFLGQPIPPIQVDSGPNA
;
A
#
# COMPACT_ATOMS: atom_id res chain seq x y z
N MET A 1 1.92 -14.76 19.18
CA MET A 1 2.11 -14.50 17.74
C MET A 1 2.34 -13.02 17.57
N ALA A 2 3.48 -12.61 17.02
CA ALA A 2 3.67 -11.21 16.63
C ALA A 2 2.76 -10.88 15.45
N GLY A 3 2.09 -9.73 15.48
CA GLY A 3 1.30 -9.24 14.34
C GLY A 3 2.21 -8.71 13.23
N PRO A 4 1.63 -8.33 12.06
CA PRO A 4 2.38 -7.67 11.00
C PRO A 4 3.03 -6.39 11.52
N SER A 5 4.29 -6.17 11.18
CA SER A 5 5.05 -4.97 11.51
C SER A 5 5.40 -4.24 10.23
N VAL A 6 5.07 -2.95 10.15
CA VAL A 6 5.40 -2.09 9.01
C VAL A 6 6.61 -1.24 9.37
N THR A 7 7.64 -1.26 8.53
CA THR A 7 8.84 -0.44 8.70
C THR A 7 8.78 0.84 7.87
N ARG A 8 8.21 0.77 6.66
CA ARG A 8 8.03 1.93 5.77
C ARG A 8 6.94 1.68 4.75
N ALA A 9 6.43 2.75 4.13
CA ALA A 9 5.63 2.65 2.92
C ALA A 9 6.00 3.74 1.90
N ILE A 10 5.82 3.44 0.63
CA ILE A 10 5.99 4.35 -0.50
C ILE A 10 4.62 4.54 -1.15
N PHE A 11 4.26 5.81 -1.38
CA PHE A 11 3.01 6.19 -2.05
C PHE A 11 3.36 6.74 -3.42
N GLU A 12 3.00 6.02 -4.45
CA GLU A 12 3.27 6.37 -5.84
C GLU A 12 2.00 6.82 -6.54
N ARG A 13 2.08 7.91 -7.27
CA ARG A 13 1.00 8.38 -8.13
C ARG A 13 0.90 7.47 -9.36
N LEU A 14 -0.32 7.04 -9.66
CA LEU A 14 -0.62 6.38 -10.92
C LEU A 14 -0.95 7.41 -12.00
N PRO A 15 -0.77 7.08 -13.29
CA PRO A 15 -1.20 7.94 -14.39
C PRO A 15 -2.69 8.30 -14.29
N ASP A 16 -3.03 9.55 -14.62
CA ASP A 16 -4.41 10.04 -14.52
C ASP A 16 -5.36 9.34 -15.51
N ASP A 17 -4.82 8.70 -16.55
CA ASP A 17 -5.53 7.92 -17.57
C ASP A 17 -5.66 6.43 -17.24
N ASP A 18 -5.30 6.01 -16.03
CA ASP A 18 -5.46 4.61 -15.60
C ASP A 18 -6.95 4.19 -15.61
N PRO A 19 -7.34 3.17 -16.39
CA PRO A 19 -8.74 2.77 -16.54
C PRO A 19 -9.35 2.19 -15.25
N THR A 20 -8.53 1.79 -14.28
CA THR A 20 -8.96 1.22 -12.99
C THR A 20 -9.52 2.28 -12.02
N ARG A 21 -9.28 3.57 -12.32
CA ARG A 21 -9.58 4.73 -11.46
C ARG A 21 -8.81 4.74 -10.13
N TRP A 22 -7.75 3.96 -10.00
CA TRP A 22 -6.83 4.09 -8.87
C TRP A 22 -5.93 5.30 -9.09
N LYS A 23 -5.72 6.09 -8.03
CA LYS A 23 -4.87 7.29 -8.08
C LYS A 23 -3.49 7.04 -7.49
N LEU A 24 -3.41 6.15 -6.50
CA LEU A 24 -2.16 5.83 -5.84
C LEU A 24 -1.94 4.33 -5.77
N ARG A 25 -0.68 3.93 -5.96
CA ARG A 25 -0.13 2.63 -5.58
C ARG A 25 0.63 2.78 -4.28
N VAL A 26 0.35 1.92 -3.31
CA VAL A 26 1.02 1.91 -2.01
C VAL A 26 1.87 0.66 -1.91
N HIS A 27 3.17 0.84 -1.71
CA HIS A 27 4.12 -0.24 -1.44
C HIS A 27 4.44 -0.23 0.04
N VAL A 28 4.04 -1.26 0.77
CA VAL A 28 4.27 -1.40 2.20
C VAL A 28 5.38 -2.41 2.43
N PHE A 29 6.37 -2.05 3.22
CA PHE A 29 7.50 -2.90 3.56
C PHE A 29 7.49 -3.22 5.05
N GLY A 30 7.89 -4.43 5.39
CA GLY A 30 7.88 -4.89 6.78
C GLY A 30 8.00 -6.39 6.88
N SER A 31 7.43 -6.97 7.94
CA SER A 31 7.46 -8.41 8.16
C SER A 31 6.18 -8.91 8.82
N GLY A 32 5.96 -10.22 8.78
CA GLY A 32 4.82 -10.86 9.43
C GLY A 32 3.50 -10.72 8.65
N PHE A 33 3.55 -10.44 7.35
CA PHE A 33 2.38 -10.43 6.45
C PHE A 33 2.03 -11.83 5.94
N GLU A 34 2.22 -12.85 6.77
CA GLU A 34 2.05 -14.26 6.40
C GLU A 34 0.67 -14.50 5.77
N THR A 35 0.65 -15.29 4.71
CA THR A 35 -0.57 -15.77 4.07
C THR A 35 -1.29 -16.70 5.04
N ARG A 36 -2.26 -16.14 5.77
CA ARG A 36 -3.18 -16.89 6.63
C ARG A 36 -4.41 -17.29 5.80
N GLY A 37 -5.33 -18.04 6.41
CA GLY A 37 -6.65 -18.28 5.81
C GLY A 37 -7.48 -17.01 5.58
N LEU A 38 -7.02 -15.85 6.06
CA LEU A 38 -7.64 -14.54 5.87
C LEU A 38 -6.74 -13.66 5.00
N SER A 39 -7.36 -12.91 4.09
CA SER A 39 -6.67 -11.93 3.25
C SER A 39 -6.17 -10.74 4.07
N LEU A 40 -5.07 -10.12 3.64
CA LEU A 40 -4.58 -8.86 4.21
C LEU A 40 -5.61 -7.74 3.97
N ALA A 41 -5.69 -6.82 4.94
CA ALA A 41 -6.50 -5.62 4.86
C ALA A 41 -5.67 -4.41 5.35
N ALA A 42 -5.83 -3.27 4.67
CA ALA A 42 -5.14 -2.05 5.04
C ALA A 42 -5.98 -0.80 4.78
N LYS A 43 -5.73 0.26 5.55
CA LYS A 43 -6.33 1.59 5.38
C LYS A 43 -5.28 2.69 5.55
N VAL A 44 -5.47 3.81 4.88
CA VAL A 44 -4.66 5.02 5.07
C VAL A 44 -5.59 6.18 5.42
N GLY A 45 -5.61 6.56 6.69
CA GLY A 45 -6.74 7.35 7.21
C GLY A 45 -8.03 6.55 7.02
N ASP A 46 -9.06 7.15 6.44
CA ASP A 46 -10.35 6.49 6.21
C ASP A 46 -10.45 5.76 4.86
N LEU A 47 -9.42 5.88 4.01
CA LEU A 47 -9.40 5.27 2.68
C LEU A 47 -8.97 3.80 2.75
N GLU A 48 -9.71 2.93 2.06
CA GLU A 48 -9.40 1.51 1.95
C GLU A 48 -8.34 1.25 0.89
N VAL A 49 -7.35 0.43 1.25
CA VAL A 49 -6.39 -0.10 0.29
C VAL A 49 -7.02 -1.31 -0.39
N GLU A 50 -7.25 -1.19 -1.69
CA GLU A 50 -7.84 -2.22 -2.54
C GLU A 50 -6.75 -3.01 -3.28
N GLY A 51 -7.13 -4.18 -3.82
CA GLY A 51 -6.26 -4.97 -4.69
C GLY A 51 -4.93 -5.33 -4.03
N ILE A 52 -4.96 -5.71 -2.74
CA ILE A 52 -3.75 -6.03 -1.99
C ILE A 52 -3.16 -7.35 -2.48
N PHE A 53 -1.89 -7.33 -2.87
CA PHE A 53 -1.11 -8.52 -3.23
C PHE A 53 0.28 -8.46 -2.60
N SER A 54 0.85 -9.63 -2.36
CA SER A 54 2.16 -9.79 -1.75
C SER A 54 3.03 -10.62 -2.68
N ALA A 55 4.11 -10.04 -3.20
CA ALA A 55 5.08 -10.78 -4.02
C ALA A 55 5.96 -11.70 -3.16
N ASP A 56 6.38 -11.21 -1.99
CA ASP A 56 7.01 -11.99 -0.93
C ASP A 56 6.36 -11.61 0.41
N PRO A 57 5.57 -12.50 1.03
CA PRO A 57 4.92 -12.26 2.33
C PRO A 57 5.89 -11.91 3.47
N ALA A 58 7.19 -12.22 3.32
CA ALA A 58 8.21 -11.86 4.27
C ALA A 58 8.67 -10.40 4.16
N GLU A 59 8.46 -9.75 3.01
CA GLU A 59 9.01 -8.41 2.72
C GLU A 59 7.96 -7.29 2.69
N GLY A 60 6.69 -7.61 2.46
CA GLY A 60 5.66 -6.58 2.37
C GLY A 60 4.46 -6.93 1.51
N PHE A 61 3.71 -5.89 1.11
CA PHE A 61 2.62 -6.01 0.15
C PHE A 61 2.47 -4.71 -0.64
N THR A 62 1.81 -4.81 -1.79
CA THR A 62 1.38 -3.67 -2.60
C THR A 62 -0.14 -3.64 -2.66
N GLY A 63 -0.71 -2.44 -2.72
CA GLY A 63 -2.14 -2.24 -2.94
C GLY A 63 -2.42 -0.86 -3.53
N TYR A 64 -3.70 -0.51 -3.65
CA TYR A 64 -4.14 0.68 -4.39
C TYR A 64 -5.14 1.52 -3.60
N LEU A 65 -5.12 2.83 -3.83
CA LEU A 65 -6.11 3.77 -3.30
C LEU A 65 -6.82 4.49 -4.45
N ARG A 66 -8.15 4.62 -4.35
CA ARG A 66 -8.96 5.41 -5.30
C ARG A 66 -8.79 6.91 -5.14
N ASP A 67 -8.40 7.33 -3.94
CA ASP A 67 -8.24 8.73 -3.59
C ASP A 67 -6.92 8.99 -2.87
N GLN A 68 -6.49 10.25 -2.89
CA GLN A 68 -5.32 10.67 -2.13
C GLN A 68 -5.73 10.88 -0.66
N PRO A 69 -5.06 10.23 0.31
CA PRO A 69 -5.33 10.46 1.72
C PRO A 69 -5.03 11.91 2.14
N ALA A 70 -5.64 12.37 3.23
CA ALA A 70 -5.24 13.62 3.85
C ALA A 70 -3.80 13.53 4.38
N GLN A 71 -3.07 14.65 4.39
CA GLN A 71 -1.75 14.71 4.99
C GLN A 71 -1.78 14.22 6.45
N ASN A 72 -0.74 13.48 6.85
CA ASN A 72 -0.57 12.82 8.15
C ASN A 72 -1.54 11.66 8.44
N SER A 73 -2.35 11.24 7.46
CA SER A 73 -3.17 10.03 7.57
C SER A 73 -2.31 8.82 7.85
N ARG A 74 -2.69 8.07 8.89
CA ARG A 74 -1.93 6.90 9.37
C ARG A 74 -2.27 5.65 8.56
N LEU A 75 -1.25 4.86 8.24
CA LEU A 75 -1.42 3.52 7.70
C LEU A 75 -1.80 2.55 8.83
N ARG A 76 -2.83 1.75 8.57
CA ARG A 76 -3.31 0.68 9.45
C ARG A 76 -3.33 -0.62 8.68
N VAL A 77 -2.86 -1.71 9.29
CA VAL A 77 -2.76 -3.02 8.63
C VAL A 77 -3.30 -4.13 9.52
N GLY A 78 -3.79 -5.20 8.89
CA GLY A 78 -4.31 -6.36 9.58
C GLY A 78 -4.84 -7.38 8.59
N TYR A 79 -5.81 -8.17 9.03
CA TYR A 79 -6.47 -9.18 8.21
C TYR A 79 -7.97 -8.89 8.11
N VAL A 80 -8.60 -9.34 7.02
CA VAL A 80 -10.04 -9.20 6.83
C VAL A 80 -10.78 -9.86 8.00
N GLY A 81 -11.76 -9.16 8.55
CA GLY A 81 -12.55 -9.63 9.70
C GLY A 81 -11.87 -9.45 11.06
N THR A 82 -10.67 -8.86 11.12
CA THR A 82 -9.99 -8.50 12.38
C THR A 82 -9.87 -6.99 12.54
N ALA A 83 -9.60 -6.53 13.77
CA ALA A 83 -9.20 -5.14 13.98
C ALA A 83 -7.90 -4.84 13.23
N LEU A 84 -7.82 -3.66 12.60
CA LEU A 84 -6.59 -3.16 12.01
C LEU A 84 -5.71 -2.52 13.09
N VAL A 85 -4.41 -2.71 12.97
CA VAL A 85 -3.41 -2.18 13.90
C VAL A 85 -2.79 -0.92 13.32
N ASP A 86 -2.64 0.09 14.15
CA ASP A 86 -1.94 1.33 13.83
C ASP A 86 -0.45 1.08 13.58
N THR A 87 0.08 1.72 12.55
CA THR A 87 1.52 1.74 12.25
C THR A 87 2.09 3.13 12.50
N ASP A 88 3.42 3.23 12.57
CA ASP A 88 4.10 4.54 12.65
C ASP A 88 4.17 5.27 11.30
N VAL A 89 3.76 4.61 10.21
CA VAL A 89 3.79 5.18 8.86
C VAL A 89 2.62 6.12 8.64
N ARG A 90 2.92 7.28 8.06
CA ARG A 90 1.96 8.32 7.70
C ARG A 90 2.13 8.74 6.25
N PHE A 91 1.03 9.08 5.59
CA PHE A 91 1.05 9.74 4.30
C PHE A 91 1.47 11.21 4.47
N LEU A 92 2.56 11.63 3.82
CA LEU A 92 3.15 12.97 4.01
C LEU A 92 2.55 14.05 3.10
N GLY A 93 1.55 13.72 2.27
CA GLY A 93 0.88 14.68 1.38
C GLY A 93 1.46 14.77 -0.04
N GLN A 94 2.63 14.17 -0.28
CA GLN A 94 3.31 14.21 -1.58
C GLN A 94 3.63 12.78 -2.03
N PRO A 95 2.80 12.17 -2.91
CA PRO A 95 3.14 10.89 -3.51
C PRO A 95 4.28 11.07 -4.51
N ILE A 96 5.15 10.07 -4.63
CA ILE A 96 6.19 10.07 -5.66
C ILE A 96 5.53 10.05 -7.05
N PRO A 97 6.11 10.73 -8.06
CA PRO A 97 5.60 10.67 -9.42
C PRO A 97 5.61 9.23 -9.94
N PRO A 98 4.80 8.90 -10.97
CA PRO A 98 4.82 7.60 -11.59
C PRO A 98 6.24 7.27 -12.04
N ILE A 99 6.72 6.07 -11.73
CA ILE A 99 8.02 5.62 -12.25
C ILE A 99 7.84 5.40 -13.74
N GLN A 100 8.31 6.36 -14.55
CA GLN A 100 8.45 6.15 -16.00
C GLN A 100 9.62 5.19 -16.20
N VAL A 101 9.31 3.91 -16.40
CA VAL A 101 10.29 2.99 -16.95
C VAL A 101 10.48 3.42 -18.39
N ASP A 102 11.57 4.13 -18.65
CA ASP A 102 11.97 4.53 -19.99
C ASP A 102 12.20 3.22 -20.76
N SER A 103 11.16 2.78 -21.48
CA SER A 103 11.23 1.67 -22.41
C SER A 103 11.93 2.21 -23.66
N GLY A 104 13.18 2.65 -23.49
CA GLY A 104 14.06 2.90 -24.61
C GLY A 104 14.10 1.62 -25.45
N PRO A 105 14.05 1.71 -26.79
CA PRO A 105 14.23 0.53 -27.60
C PRO A 105 15.58 -0.07 -27.21
N ASN A 106 15.57 -1.31 -26.73
CA ASN A 106 16.78 -2.14 -26.77
C ASN A 106 17.18 -2.19 -28.24
N ALA A 107 18.16 -1.36 -28.61
CA ALA A 107 18.80 -1.36 -29.90
C ALA A 107 19.81 -2.51 -29.98
#